data_AF-A0A5C2H935-F1
#
_entry.id   AF-A0A5C2H935-F1
#
_cell.length_a   1.000
_cell.length_b   1.000
_cell.length_c   1.000
_cell.angle_alpha   90.00
_cell.angle_beta   90.00
_cell.angle_gamma   90.00
#
_symmetry.space_group_name_H-M   'P 1'
#
loop_
_entity.id
_entity.type
_entity.pdbx_description
1 polymer ?
#
loop_
_entity_poly.entity_id
_entity_poly.type
_entity_poly.pdbx_seq_one_letter_code
_entity_poly.pdbx_strand_id
1 'polypeptide(L)'
;MASRLGRFLIDNPSLSAASVAVRALDSFLPTVAKNESQKPSKPGGERDEVSGREGYEFGMSAGRALASQIGELVSPVATELKLPDGRRATLRTAKGRNTQWGCLNTLLERVDVVLCAFTPDGTNFDVWEVDAKVWEREARNASPGHKLHNKLTLLGKSGVEKFGKVFGSFSI
;
A
#
# COMPACT_ATOMS: atom_id res chain seq x y z
N MET A 1 -21.22 5.21 -31.14
CA MET A 1 -20.27 5.03 -30.01
C MET A 1 -19.26 3.91 -30.27
N ALA A 2 -19.68 2.70 -30.66
CA ALA A 2 -18.77 1.57 -30.91
C ALA A 2 -17.70 1.83 -32.01
N SER A 3 -18.04 2.54 -33.09
CA SER A 3 -17.14 2.73 -34.24
C SER A 3 -15.95 3.68 -33.99
N ARG A 4 -16.03 4.57 -33.00
CA ARG A 4 -14.93 5.51 -32.64
C ARG A 4 -13.93 4.90 -31.67
N LEU A 5 -14.42 4.07 -30.74
CA LEU A 5 -13.58 3.36 -29.76
C LEU A 5 -12.68 2.32 -30.44
N GLY A 6 -13.22 1.61 -31.45
CA GLY A 6 -12.46 0.62 -32.20
C GLY A 6 -11.27 1.22 -32.96
N ARG A 7 -11.43 2.40 -33.56
CA ARG A 7 -10.35 3.04 -34.33
C ARG A 7 -9.20 3.55 -33.45
N PHE A 8 -9.53 4.07 -32.27
CA PHE A 8 -8.54 4.54 -31.29
C PHE A 8 -7.68 3.39 -30.70
N LEU A 9 -8.27 2.20 -30.52
CA LEU A 9 -7.55 1.01 -30.05
C LEU A 9 -6.64 0.40 -31.13
N ILE A 10 -7.02 0.51 -32.41
CA ILE A 10 -6.19 0.08 -33.54
C ILE A 10 -4.93 0.95 -33.64
N ASP A 11 -5.06 2.26 -33.42
CA ASP A 11 -3.95 3.20 -33.51
C ASP A 11 -3.03 3.19 -32.27
N ASN A 12 -3.40 2.49 -31.18
CA ASN A 12 -2.65 2.47 -29.91
C ASN A 12 -2.56 1.05 -29.30
N PRO A 13 -1.82 0.11 -29.92
CA PRO A 13 -1.81 -1.31 -29.55
C PRO A 13 -1.21 -1.62 -28.16
N SER A 14 -0.54 -0.64 -27.53
CA SER A 14 -0.02 -0.76 -26.16
C SER A 14 -1.06 -0.47 -25.07
N LEU A 15 -2.24 0.03 -25.43
CA LEU A 15 -3.30 0.34 -24.49
C LEU A 15 -4.29 -0.83 -24.42
N SER A 16 -4.24 -1.59 -23.32
CA SER A 16 -5.31 -2.54 -22.99
C SER A 16 -6.66 -1.83 -22.94
N ALA A 17 -7.70 -2.44 -23.53
CA ALA A 17 -9.07 -1.91 -23.57
C ALA A 17 -9.61 -1.50 -22.18
N ALA A 18 -9.10 -2.13 -21.11
CA ALA A 18 -9.44 -1.79 -19.73
C ALA A 18 -8.88 -0.41 -19.29
N SER A 19 -7.68 -0.02 -19.72
CA SER A 19 -7.03 1.24 -19.33
C SER A 19 -7.65 2.45 -20.03
N VAL A 20 -8.19 2.26 -21.24
CA VAL A 20 -8.89 3.31 -22.00
C VAL A 20 -10.28 3.57 -21.44
N ALA A 21 -10.98 2.53 -20.96
CA ALA A 21 -12.30 2.68 -20.35
C ALA A 21 -12.27 3.53 -19.07
N VAL A 22 -11.21 3.44 -18.26
CA VAL A 22 -11.07 4.22 -17.03
C VAL A 22 -10.84 5.71 -17.33
N ARG A 23 -9.97 6.04 -18.30
CA ARG A 23 -9.72 7.45 -18.68
C ARG A 23 -10.90 8.08 -19.42
N ALA A 24 -11.69 7.29 -20.15
CA ALA A 24 -12.90 7.75 -20.81
C ALA A 24 -14.07 7.95 -19.83
N LEU A 25 -14.09 7.29 -18.67
CA LEU A 25 -15.15 7.51 -17.68
C LEU A 25 -15.02 8.88 -16.99
N ASP A 26 -13.80 9.30 -16.64
CA ASP A 26 -13.55 10.58 -15.96
C ASP A 26 -13.91 11.82 -16.79
N SER A 27 -13.92 11.69 -18.12
CA SER A 27 -14.26 12.80 -19.03
C SER A 27 -15.75 12.93 -19.32
N PHE A 28 -16.58 11.98 -18.89
CA PHE A 28 -18.02 11.92 -19.23
C PHE A 28 -18.97 11.86 -18.04
N LEU A 29 -18.47 11.89 -16.80
CA LEU A 29 -19.33 12.07 -15.63
C LEU A 29 -19.79 13.53 -15.53
N PRO A 30 -21.10 13.82 -15.42
CA PRO A 30 -21.59 15.17 -15.24
C PRO A 30 -21.08 15.73 -13.91
N THR A 31 -20.63 16.99 -13.92
CA THR A 31 -20.22 17.73 -12.72
C THR A 31 -21.39 17.83 -11.76
N VAL A 32 -21.50 16.91 -10.80
CA VAL A 32 -22.55 16.94 -9.79
C VAL A 32 -22.28 18.11 -8.85
N ALA A 33 -23.22 19.05 -8.80
CA ALA A 33 -23.20 20.19 -7.90
C ALA A 33 -23.06 19.70 -6.44
N LYS A 34 -22.06 20.24 -5.73
CA LYS A 34 -21.83 20.01 -4.30
C LYS A 34 -23.02 20.58 -3.51
N ASN A 35 -23.84 19.71 -2.94
CA ASN A 35 -24.70 20.10 -1.82
C ASN A 35 -23.83 20.14 -0.56
N GLU A 36 -23.55 21.36 -0.09
CA GLU A 36 -22.90 21.63 1.19
C GLU A 36 -23.81 21.18 2.33
N SER A 37 -23.53 20.02 2.91
CA SER A 37 -23.96 19.75 4.29
C SER A 37 -22.88 20.27 5.22
N GLN A 38 -23.09 21.47 5.76
CA GLN A 38 -22.24 22.06 6.79
C GLN A 38 -22.30 21.20 8.06
N LYS A 39 -21.34 20.29 8.20
CA LYS A 39 -20.91 19.77 9.50
C LYS A 39 -19.71 20.62 9.93
N PRO A 40 -19.65 21.10 11.18
CA PRO A 40 -18.53 21.94 11.63
C PRO A 40 -17.25 21.12 11.56
N SER A 41 -16.42 21.43 10.55
CA SER A 41 -15.10 20.85 10.36
C SER A 41 -14.16 21.43 11.41
N LYS A 42 -13.58 20.55 12.24
CA LYS A 42 -12.40 20.91 13.04
C LYS A 42 -11.29 21.31 12.07
N PRO A 43 -10.57 22.41 12.30
CA PRO A 43 -9.48 22.85 11.44
C PRO A 43 -8.30 21.89 11.62
N GLY A 44 -8.19 20.89 10.73
CA GLY A 44 -7.10 19.90 10.77
C GLY A 44 -7.24 18.73 9.78
N GLY A 45 -8.44 18.38 9.33
CA GLY A 45 -8.68 17.14 8.56
C GLY A 45 -8.13 17.12 7.13
N GLU A 46 -8.15 18.23 6.39
CA GLU A 46 -7.82 18.20 4.95
C GLU A 46 -6.33 17.92 4.65
N ARG A 47 -5.39 18.36 5.50
CA ARG A 47 -3.95 18.06 5.31
C ARG A 47 -3.61 16.61 5.66
N ASP A 48 -4.30 16.02 6.63
CA ASP A 48 -4.13 14.62 7.01
C ASP A 48 -4.67 13.67 5.93
N GLU A 49 -5.73 14.05 5.22
CA GLU A 49 -6.30 13.25 4.13
C GLU A 49 -5.43 13.25 2.86
N VAL A 50 -4.86 14.39 2.48
CA VAL A 50 -3.97 14.51 1.31
C VAL A 50 -2.63 13.79 1.57
N SER A 51 -2.00 14.04 2.73
CA SER A 51 -0.75 13.36 3.11
C SER A 51 -0.95 11.85 3.29
N GLY A 52 -2.13 11.43 3.77
CA GLY A 52 -2.50 10.02 3.87
C GLY A 52 -2.66 9.35 2.51
N ARG A 53 -3.22 10.05 1.51
CA ARG A 53 -3.37 9.52 0.14
C ARG A 53 -2.02 9.39 -0.57
N GLU A 54 -1.17 10.42 -0.49
CA GLU A 54 0.18 10.38 -1.06
C GLU A 54 1.03 9.26 -0.43
N GLY A 55 0.96 9.11 0.89
CA GLY A 55 1.63 8.02 1.59
C GLY A 55 1.13 6.64 1.16
N TYR A 56 -0.17 6.50 0.91
CA TYR A 56 -0.77 5.27 0.40
C TYR A 56 -0.34 4.96 -1.04
N GLU A 57 -0.38 5.94 -1.95
CA GLU A 57 0.02 5.76 -3.35
C GLU A 57 1.51 5.43 -3.47
N PHE A 58 2.36 6.15 -2.73
CA PHE A 58 3.78 5.84 -2.64
C PHE A 58 3.99 4.41 -2.14
N GLY A 59 3.34 4.04 -1.04
CA GLY A 59 3.53 2.71 -0.45
C GLY A 59 3.04 1.58 -1.35
N MET A 60 1.98 1.80 -2.11
CA MET A 60 1.50 0.86 -3.12
C MET A 60 2.47 0.72 -4.29
N SER A 61 2.96 1.84 -4.83
CA SER A 61 3.88 1.82 -5.99
C SER A 61 5.24 1.23 -5.61
N ALA A 62 5.89 1.79 -4.59
CA ALA A 62 7.18 1.32 -4.10
C ALA A 62 7.09 -0.11 -3.57
N GLY A 63 6.00 -0.46 -2.88
CA GLY A 63 5.80 -1.80 -2.35
C GLY A 63 5.70 -2.85 -3.46
N ARG A 64 5.04 -2.54 -4.58
CA ARG A 64 4.96 -3.44 -5.74
C ARG A 64 6.30 -3.59 -6.46
N ALA A 65 7.01 -2.48 -6.65
CA ALA A 65 8.33 -2.49 -7.28
C ALA A 65 9.30 -3.35 -6.47
N LEU A 66 9.36 -3.13 -5.16
CA LEU A 66 10.21 -3.87 -4.25
C LEU A 66 9.80 -5.35 -4.12
N ALA A 67 8.49 -5.64 -4.01
CA ALA A 67 8.00 -7.02 -3.93
C ALA A 67 8.37 -7.83 -5.19
N SER A 68 8.30 -7.21 -6.37
CA SER A 68 8.69 -7.86 -7.64
C SER A 68 10.19 -8.15 -7.75
N GLN A 69 11.04 -7.42 -7.01
CA GLN A 69 12.47 -7.72 -6.91
C GLN A 69 12.75 -8.85 -5.91
N ILE A 70 11.97 -8.94 -4.83
CA ILE A 70 12.22 -9.87 -3.72
C ILE A 70 11.66 -11.27 -3.99
N GLY A 71 10.51 -11.37 -4.66
CA GLY A 71 9.87 -12.66 -4.90
C GLY A 71 8.74 -12.59 -5.93
N GLU A 72 7.98 -13.67 -6.00
CA GLU A 72 6.86 -13.78 -6.93
C GLU A 72 5.63 -13.08 -6.36
N LEU A 73 5.15 -12.02 -7.03
CA LEU A 73 4.00 -11.25 -6.57
C LEU A 73 2.70 -12.06 -6.74
N VAL A 74 2.05 -12.39 -5.61
CA VAL A 74 0.78 -13.14 -5.56
C VAL A 74 -0.42 -12.19 -5.58
N SER A 75 -0.34 -11.07 -4.85
CA SER A 75 -1.39 -10.05 -4.83
C SER A 75 -0.78 -8.64 -4.89
N PRO A 76 -0.98 -7.89 -5.99
CA PRO A 76 -0.48 -6.53 -6.11
C PRO A 76 -1.22 -5.53 -5.20
N VAL A 77 -2.42 -5.89 -4.70
CA VAL A 77 -3.22 -5.01 -3.84
C VAL A 77 -2.76 -5.11 -2.38
N ALA A 78 -2.51 -6.32 -1.91
CA ALA A 78 -2.04 -6.56 -0.54
C ALA A 78 -0.52 -6.63 -0.42
N THR A 79 0.20 -6.42 -1.55
CA THR A 79 1.64 -6.64 -1.70
C THR A 79 2.08 -7.98 -1.11
N GLU A 80 1.28 -9.01 -1.38
CA GLU A 80 1.59 -10.39 -1.02
C GLU A 80 2.50 -11.00 -2.07
N LEU A 81 3.50 -11.72 -1.60
CA LEU A 81 4.48 -12.38 -2.43
C LEU A 81 4.86 -13.75 -1.88
N LYS A 82 5.33 -14.62 -2.75
CA LYS A 82 5.98 -15.87 -2.40
C LYS A 82 7.50 -15.65 -2.47
N LEU A 83 8.17 -15.86 -1.34
CA LEU A 83 9.62 -15.75 -1.24
C LEU A 83 10.30 -16.93 -1.96
N PRO A 84 11.59 -16.81 -2.33
CA PRO A 84 12.34 -17.89 -2.97
C PRO A 84 12.42 -19.19 -2.14
N ASP A 85 12.32 -19.09 -0.82
CA ASP A 85 12.28 -20.23 0.10
C ASP A 85 10.88 -20.88 0.23
N GLY A 86 9.90 -20.36 -0.50
CA GLY A 86 8.53 -20.86 -0.54
C GLY A 86 7.58 -20.24 0.48
N ARG A 87 8.06 -19.45 1.44
CA ARG A 87 7.21 -18.78 2.43
C ARG A 87 6.35 -17.69 1.79
N ARG A 88 5.16 -17.48 2.34
CA ARG A 88 4.26 -16.38 1.98
C ARG A 88 4.63 -15.16 2.80
N ALA A 89 4.76 -14.02 2.14
CA ALA A 89 5.07 -12.76 2.78
C ALA A 89 4.10 -11.66 2.34
N THR A 90 4.01 -10.60 3.14
CA THR A 90 3.48 -9.31 2.70
C THR A 90 4.54 -8.24 2.88
N LEU A 91 4.65 -7.33 1.91
CA LEU A 91 5.58 -6.20 1.99
C LEU A 91 4.85 -4.92 2.38
N ARG A 92 5.37 -4.26 3.42
CA ARG A 92 4.89 -2.98 3.94
C ARG A 92 6.01 -1.96 3.85
N THR A 93 5.69 -0.77 3.36
CA THR A 93 6.66 0.32 3.20
C THR A 93 6.37 1.46 4.17
N ALA A 94 7.42 2.08 4.69
CA ALA A 94 7.36 3.32 5.45
C ALA A 94 8.39 4.31 4.91
N LYS A 95 8.03 5.61 4.86
CA LYS A 95 8.85 6.66 4.24
C LYS A 95 9.08 7.84 5.18
N GLY A 96 10.30 8.36 5.16
CA GLY A 96 10.67 9.63 5.78
C GLY A 96 10.42 9.61 7.29
N ARG A 97 9.54 10.48 7.79
CA ARG A 97 9.22 10.55 9.22
C ARG A 97 8.22 9.49 9.69
N ASN A 98 7.54 8.79 8.77
CA ASN A 98 6.67 7.69 9.15
C ASN A 98 7.55 6.46 9.42
N THR A 99 7.59 6.05 10.69
CA THR A 99 8.39 4.91 11.17
C THR A 99 7.51 3.76 11.66
N GLN A 100 6.25 3.71 11.22
CA GLN A 100 5.30 2.65 11.56
C GLN A 100 4.80 1.94 10.31
N TRP A 101 4.69 0.61 10.41
CA TRP A 101 4.09 -0.23 9.39
C TRP A 101 2.76 -0.76 9.89
N GLY A 102 1.77 -0.76 9.01
CA GLY A 102 0.47 -1.33 9.29
C GLY A 102 0.24 -2.63 8.54
N CYS A 103 -0.35 -3.62 9.21
CA CYS A 103 -0.79 -4.86 8.60
C CYS A 103 -2.21 -5.21 9.05
N LEU A 104 -3.05 -5.63 8.11
CA LEU A 104 -4.39 -6.10 8.42
C LEU A 104 -4.31 -7.48 9.07
N ASN A 105 -5.12 -7.71 10.10
CA ASN A 105 -5.15 -9.00 10.81
C ASN A 105 -5.49 -10.17 9.88
N THR A 106 -6.45 -9.97 8.96
CA THR A 106 -6.81 -10.95 7.92
C THR A 106 -5.67 -11.28 6.96
N LEU A 107 -4.68 -10.40 6.84
CA LEU A 107 -3.48 -10.66 6.04
C LEU A 107 -2.46 -11.45 6.83
N LEU A 108 -2.27 -11.14 8.12
CA LEU A 108 -1.39 -11.89 9.02
C LEU A 108 -1.78 -13.38 9.11
N GLU A 109 -3.08 -13.69 9.07
CA GLU A 109 -3.58 -15.08 9.08
C GLU A 109 -3.11 -15.94 7.90
N ARG A 110 -2.65 -15.32 6.80
CA ARG A 110 -2.30 -16.03 5.56
C ARG A 110 -0.85 -15.87 5.11
N VAL A 111 -0.04 -15.10 5.83
CA VAL A 111 1.39 -14.93 5.54
C VAL A 111 2.22 -15.54 6.66
N ASP A 112 3.41 -16.02 6.33
CA ASP A 112 4.37 -16.53 7.30
C ASP A 112 5.19 -15.36 7.89
N VAL A 113 5.46 -14.33 7.08
CA VAL A 113 6.27 -13.16 7.47
C VAL A 113 5.74 -11.84 6.92
N VAL A 114 6.08 -10.74 7.60
CA VAL A 114 5.89 -9.36 7.16
C VAL A 114 7.25 -8.75 6.84
N LEU A 115 7.44 -8.34 5.59
CA LEU A 115 8.62 -7.58 5.17
C LEU A 115 8.36 -6.09 5.40
N CYS A 116 9.15 -5.49 6.28
CA CYS A 116 9.08 -4.08 6.64
C CYS A 116 10.19 -3.32 5.94
N ALA A 117 9.84 -2.59 4.89
CA ALA A 117 10.76 -1.77 4.12
C ALA A 117 10.71 -0.32 4.60
N PHE A 118 11.84 0.24 5.03
CA PHE A 118 11.98 1.66 5.40
C PHE A 118 12.81 2.39 4.38
N THR A 119 12.39 3.59 3.99
CA THR A 119 13.21 4.47 3.16
C THR A 119 13.17 5.92 3.66
N PRO A 120 14.34 6.57 3.87
CA PRO A 120 14.35 8.00 4.17
C PRO A 120 14.11 8.86 2.92
N ASP A 121 14.58 8.40 1.75
CA ASP A 121 14.65 9.16 0.50
C ASP A 121 13.55 8.77 -0.52
N GLY A 122 12.99 7.58 -0.39
CA GLY A 122 12.02 7.02 -1.33
C GLY A 122 12.63 6.08 -2.37
N THR A 123 13.95 5.89 -2.37
CA THR A 123 14.68 5.13 -3.38
C THR A 123 15.43 3.94 -2.78
N ASN A 124 16.08 4.13 -1.62
CA ASN A 124 16.86 3.09 -0.96
C ASN A 124 16.08 2.56 0.25
N PHE A 125 15.90 1.24 0.29
CA PHE A 125 15.08 0.56 1.28
C PHE A 125 15.90 -0.39 2.11
N ASP A 126 15.86 -0.20 3.43
CA ASP A 126 16.28 -1.20 4.39
C ASP A 126 15.08 -2.08 4.71
N VAL A 127 15.25 -3.40 4.58
CA VAL A 127 14.16 -4.37 4.74
C VAL A 127 14.47 -5.31 5.89
N TRP A 128 13.51 -5.41 6.80
CA TRP A 128 13.49 -6.41 7.86
C TRP A 128 12.37 -7.41 7.62
N GLU A 129 12.62 -8.64 8.01
CA GLU A 129 11.63 -9.71 8.04
C GLU A 129 11.16 -9.91 9.48
N VAL A 130 9.85 -9.84 9.71
CA VAL A 130 9.22 -10.13 11.01
C VAL A 130 8.30 -11.32 10.84
N ASP A 131 8.45 -12.36 11.65
CA ASP A 131 7.53 -13.49 11.68
C ASP A 131 6.11 -13.03 12.03
N ALA A 132 5.10 -13.54 11.32
CA ALA A 132 3.72 -13.11 11.50
C ALA A 132 3.20 -13.34 12.93
N LYS A 133 3.65 -14.40 13.63
CA LYS A 133 3.29 -14.68 15.03
C LYS A 133 3.97 -13.71 15.98
N VAL A 134 5.20 -13.29 15.67
CA VAL A 134 5.90 -12.26 16.45
C VAL A 134 5.21 -10.92 16.24
N TRP A 135 4.82 -10.59 15.01
CA TRP A 135 4.03 -9.40 14.73
C TRP A 135 2.73 -9.40 15.54
N GLU A 136 1.95 -10.48 15.50
CA GLU A 136 0.68 -10.58 16.21
C GLU A 136 0.81 -10.35 17.72
N ARG A 137 1.90 -10.83 18.33
CA ARG A 137 2.16 -10.66 19.76
C ARG A 137 2.63 -9.26 20.15
N GLU A 138 3.48 -8.64 19.32
CA GLU A 138 4.19 -7.40 19.68
C GLU A 138 3.54 -6.14 19.09
N ALA A 139 2.76 -6.27 18.03
CA ALA A 139 2.10 -5.14 17.38
C ALA A 139 0.88 -4.68 18.19
N ARG A 140 0.63 -3.37 18.15
CA ARG A 140 -0.55 -2.78 18.80
C ARG A 140 -1.67 -2.59 17.79
N ASN A 141 -2.91 -2.62 18.25
CA ASN A 141 -4.04 -2.18 17.43
C ASN A 141 -3.89 -0.70 17.05
N ALA A 142 -4.40 -0.36 15.86
CA ALA A 142 -4.64 1.03 15.49
C ALA A 142 -5.52 1.72 16.57
N SER A 143 -5.37 3.03 16.74
CA SER A 143 -6.07 3.77 17.79
C SER A 143 -7.60 3.64 17.67
N PRO A 144 -8.36 3.74 18.78
CA PRO A 144 -9.83 3.60 18.75
C PRO A 144 -10.56 4.54 17.79
N GLY A 145 -10.00 5.72 17.51
CA GLY A 145 -10.56 6.68 16.54
C GLY A 145 -10.23 6.37 15.07
N HIS A 146 -9.43 5.33 14.80
CA HIS A 146 -9.04 4.97 13.43
C HIS A 146 -10.11 4.09 12.78
N LYS A 147 -10.40 4.33 11.48
CA LYS A 147 -11.41 3.57 10.71
C LYS A 147 -11.17 2.05 10.65
N LEU A 148 -9.95 1.61 10.91
CA LEU A 148 -9.53 0.20 10.95
C LEU A 148 -9.15 -0.29 12.36
N HIS A 149 -9.68 0.34 13.42
CA HIS A 149 -9.49 -0.14 14.78
C HIS A 149 -9.88 -1.63 14.90
N ASN A 150 -9.07 -2.41 15.63
CA ASN A 150 -9.14 -3.88 15.77
C ASN A 150 -9.03 -4.71 14.48
N LYS A 151 -8.80 -4.07 13.33
CA LYS A 151 -8.57 -4.74 12.04
C LYS A 151 -7.14 -4.54 11.53
N LEU A 152 -6.51 -3.44 11.94
CA LEU A 152 -5.16 -3.04 11.58
C LEU A 152 -4.28 -3.04 12.82
N THR A 153 -3.19 -3.77 12.76
CA THR A 153 -2.11 -3.71 13.76
C THR A 153 -0.93 -2.90 13.21
N LEU A 154 -0.22 -2.25 14.12
CA LEU A 154 0.89 -1.35 13.83
C LEU A 154 2.12 -1.81 14.61
N LEU A 155 3.25 -1.91 13.90
CA LEU A 155 4.57 -2.10 14.50
C LEU A 155 5.47 -0.93 14.14
N GLY A 156 6.13 -0.34 15.14
CA GLY A 156 7.07 0.77 14.94
C GLY A 156 8.49 0.28 14.63
N LYS A 157 9.34 1.17 14.10
CA LYS A 157 10.72 0.89 13.70
C LYS A 157 11.55 0.26 14.80
N SER A 158 11.47 0.76 16.02
CA SER A 158 12.16 0.13 17.16
C SER A 158 11.70 -1.31 17.42
N GLY A 159 10.43 -1.63 17.20
CA GLY A 159 9.90 -2.99 17.30
C GLY A 159 10.40 -3.88 16.16
N VAL A 160 10.36 -3.36 14.93
CA VAL A 160 10.89 -4.05 13.74
C VAL A 160 12.39 -4.33 13.89
N GLU A 161 13.18 -3.37 14.35
CA GLU A 161 14.63 -3.53 14.56
C GLU A 161 14.94 -4.50 15.71
N LYS A 162 14.09 -4.55 16.74
CA LYS A 162 14.27 -5.45 17.89
C LYS A 162 13.87 -6.90 17.58
N PHE A 163 12.76 -7.09 16.87
CA PHE A 163 12.14 -8.40 16.69
C PHE A 163 12.31 -8.98 15.29
N GLY A 164 12.61 -8.12 14.32
CA GLY A 164 12.85 -8.51 12.94
C GLY A 164 14.30 -8.92 12.71
N LYS A 165 14.48 -9.75 11.68
CA LYS A 165 15.78 -10.08 11.13
C LYS A 165 16.05 -9.18 9.93
N VAL A 166 17.29 -8.69 9.78
CA VAL A 166 17.69 -7.98 8.56
C VAL A 166 17.52 -8.92 7.36
N PHE A 167 16.69 -8.50 6.41
CA PHE A 167 16.42 -9.25 5.18
C PHE A 167 17.37 -8.81 4.06
N GLY A 168 17.60 -7.49 3.94
CA GLY A 168 18.54 -6.92 2.98
C GLY A 168 18.24 -5.46 2.71
N SER A 169 19.02 -4.87 1.81
CA SER A 169 18.80 -3.50 1.30
C SER A 169 18.58 -3.54 -0.20
N PHE A 170 17.66 -2.70 -0.68
CA PHE A 170 17.18 -2.71 -2.07
C PHE A 170 17.03 -1.28 -2.60
N SER A 171 17.11 -1.12 -3.92
CA SER A 171 16.92 0.16 -4.59
C SER A 171 15.92 0.02 -5.74
N ILE A 172 15.08 1.04 -5.92
CA ILE A 172 14.09 1.13 -7.02
C ILE A 172 14.26 2.40 -7.84
#